data_AF-A0A969FU55-F1
#
_entry.id   AF-A0A969FU55-F1
#
_cell.length_a   1.000
_cell.length_b   1.000
_cell.length_c   1.000
_cell.angle_alpha   90.00
_cell.angle_beta   90.00
_cell.angle_gamma   90.00
#
_symmetry.space_group_name_H-M   'P 1'
#
loop_
_entity.id
_entity.type
_entity.pdbx_description
1 polymer ?
#
loop_
_entity_poly.entity_id
_entity_poly.type
_entity_poly.pdbx_seq_one_letter_code
_entity_poly.pdbx_strand_id
1 'polypeptide(L)'
;MSEKNRFFDPMATECAPWWGWAGLVVTLIALVVGVGLLLVACTPEAAVLPDGLPRGGELRWSIVGVQDLASLDPAHAGEQQSITVMNLVFGGLVRLDEDLMVQPDGAESWQVSEDGRTYTFHIRRNLRFGDDTGTPGDGPRFSVFHQSGTLASDRGVFGS
;
A
#
# COMPACT_ATOMS: atom_id res chain seq x y z
N MET A 1 87.00 14.05 -34.83
CA MET A 1 85.85 14.39 -33.96
C MET A 1 84.66 13.64 -34.51
N SER A 2 84.15 12.57 -33.89
CA SER A 2 83.70 12.46 -32.49
C SER A 2 82.63 13.51 -32.19
N GLU A 3 81.42 13.18 -31.74
CA GLU A 3 81.02 12.01 -30.93
C GLU A 3 79.49 11.78 -30.97
N LYS A 4 79.01 10.70 -30.33
CA LYS A 4 77.61 10.41 -29.93
C LYS A 4 76.65 9.92 -31.03
N ASN A 5 75.78 8.93 -30.78
CA ASN A 5 75.68 7.98 -29.66
C ASN A 5 75.02 6.65 -30.12
N ARG A 6 75.35 5.54 -29.48
CA ARG A 6 74.68 4.22 -29.67
C ARG A 6 73.40 4.17 -28.83
N PHE A 7 72.26 3.72 -29.38
CA PHE A 7 71.20 3.07 -28.60
C PHE A 7 70.21 2.23 -29.46
N PHE A 8 70.16 0.92 -29.18
CA PHE A 8 69.07 -0.07 -29.37
C PHE A 8 68.21 -0.11 -30.66
N ASP A 9 68.36 -1.24 -31.38
CA ASP A 9 67.22 -2.04 -31.92
C ASP A 9 66.62 -2.92 -30.79
N PRO A 10 65.58 -3.75 -31.02
CA PRO A 10 64.22 -3.37 -31.39
C PRO A 10 63.16 -4.05 -30.46
N MET A 11 61.93 -3.53 -30.39
CA MET A 11 60.78 -4.32 -29.91
C MET A 11 59.50 -3.99 -30.68
N ALA A 12 58.81 -5.05 -31.13
CA ALA A 12 57.45 -4.94 -31.65
C ALA A 12 56.47 -4.66 -30.50
N THR A 13 55.42 -3.88 -30.76
CA THR A 13 54.28 -3.71 -29.85
C THR A 13 53.02 -4.00 -30.64
N GLU A 14 52.21 -4.93 -30.14
CA GLU A 14 51.11 -5.53 -30.88
C GLU A 14 49.87 -4.60 -30.87
N CYS A 15 49.34 -4.28 -32.05
CA CYS A 15 48.13 -3.48 -32.17
C CYS A 15 46.87 -4.34 -31.95
N ALA A 16 46.39 -4.40 -30.71
CA ALA A 16 45.12 -5.07 -30.39
C ALA A 16 43.94 -4.46 -31.18
N PRO A 17 43.12 -5.26 -31.87
CA PRO A 17 42.08 -4.75 -32.77
C PRO A 17 40.91 -4.10 -32.02
N TRP A 18 40.63 -2.84 -32.35
CA TRP A 18 39.61 -1.99 -31.71
C TRP A 18 38.16 -2.50 -31.82
N TRP A 19 37.89 -3.43 -32.74
CA TRP A 19 36.58 -4.07 -32.91
C TRP A 19 36.07 -4.78 -31.64
N GLY A 20 36.98 -5.29 -30.80
CA GLY A 20 36.61 -6.04 -29.59
C GLY A 20 35.84 -5.21 -28.56
N TRP A 21 36.30 -4.00 -28.24
CA TRP A 21 35.62 -3.13 -27.28
C TRP A 21 34.35 -2.52 -27.87
N ALA A 22 34.32 -2.22 -29.17
CA ALA A 22 33.13 -1.70 -29.84
C ALA A 22 31.96 -2.70 -29.79
N GLY A 23 32.21 -3.99 -30.06
CA GLY A 23 31.20 -5.05 -29.93
C GLY A 23 30.70 -5.23 -28.49
N LEU A 24 31.60 -5.14 -27.51
CA LEU A 24 31.27 -5.25 -26.09
C LEU A 24 30.39 -4.09 -25.62
N VAL A 25 30.69 -2.85 -26.04
CA VAL A 25 29.86 -1.66 -25.76
C VAL A 25 28.48 -1.78 -26.40
N VAL A 26 28.36 -2.19 -27.66
CA VAL A 26 27.06 -2.39 -28.32
C VAL A 26 26.23 -3.47 -27.61
N THR A 27 26.86 -4.55 -27.17
CA THR A 27 26.20 -5.64 -26.45
C THR A 27 25.70 -5.18 -25.07
N LEU A 28 26.49 -4.39 -24.33
CA LEU A 28 26.08 -3.77 -23.07
C LEU A 28 24.90 -2.81 -23.25
N ILE A 29 24.91 -1.97 -24.27
CA ILE A 29 23.79 -1.05 -24.57
C ILE A 29 22.52 -1.84 -24.89
N ALA A 30 22.59 -2.89 -25.71
CA ALA A 30 21.44 -3.73 -26.02
C ALA A 30 20.86 -4.43 -24.76
N LEU A 31 21.73 -4.89 -23.85
CA LEU A 31 21.33 -5.52 -22.60
C LEU A 31 20.65 -4.52 -21.64
N VAL A 32 21.20 -3.31 -21.50
CA VAL A 32 20.60 -2.22 -20.70
C VAL A 32 19.23 -1.81 -21.27
N VAL A 33 19.10 -1.67 -22.59
CA VAL A 33 17.82 -1.36 -23.25
C VAL A 33 16.79 -2.49 -23.04
N GLY A 34 17.21 -3.75 -23.18
CA GLY A 34 16.35 -4.91 -22.94
C GLY A 34 15.83 -4.99 -21.50
N VAL A 35 16.69 -4.74 -20.51
CA VAL A 35 16.29 -4.67 -19.09
C VAL A 35 15.38 -3.47 -18.82
N GLY A 36 15.63 -2.32 -19.44
CA GLY A 36 14.75 -1.15 -19.35
C GLY A 36 13.33 -1.43 -19.85
N LEU A 37 13.20 -2.08 -21.02
CA LEU A 37 11.92 -2.52 -21.57
C LEU A 37 11.22 -3.55 -20.66
N LEU A 38 11.96 -4.49 -20.07
CA LEU A 38 11.41 -5.49 -19.15
C LEU A 38 10.88 -4.86 -17.85
N LEU A 39 11.53 -3.81 -17.35
CA LEU A 39 11.10 -3.07 -16.16
C LEU A 39 9.85 -2.22 -16.44
N VAL A 40 9.76 -1.58 -17.61
CA VAL A 40 8.55 -0.83 -18.02
C VAL A 40 7.35 -1.78 -18.21
N ALA A 41 7.56 -3.00 -18.70
CA ALA A 41 6.50 -4.02 -18.80
C ALA A 41 5.99 -4.53 -17.43
N CYS A 42 6.61 -4.12 -16.32
CA CYS A 42 6.26 -4.54 -14.95
C CYS A 42 5.69 -3.39 -14.10
N THR A 43 5.42 -2.20 -14.68
CA THR A 43 4.65 -1.18 -13.96
C THR A 43 3.18 -1.59 -13.89
N PRO A 44 2.58 -1.75 -12.69
CA PRO A 44 1.14 -1.96 -12.60
C PRO A 44 0.42 -0.71 -13.10
N GLU A 45 -0.49 -0.89 -14.07
CA GLU A 45 -1.35 0.18 -14.58
C GLU A 45 -2.31 0.61 -13.47
N ALA A 46 -1.94 1.65 -12.73
CA ALA A 46 -2.78 2.21 -11.67
C ALA A 46 -4.05 2.79 -12.30
N ALA A 47 -5.18 2.11 -12.12
CA ALA A 47 -6.44 2.43 -12.78
C ALA A 47 -6.86 3.89 -12.52
N VAL A 48 -6.68 4.74 -13.53
CA VAL A 48 -7.09 6.15 -13.49
C VAL A 48 -8.61 6.21 -13.54
N LEU A 49 -9.24 6.20 -12.37
CA LEU A 49 -10.67 6.45 -12.23
C LEU A 49 -11.00 7.80 -12.89
N PRO A 50 -12.00 7.86 -13.80
CA PRO A 50 -12.30 9.10 -14.51
C PRO A 50 -12.81 10.17 -13.55
N ASP A 51 -12.15 11.33 -13.54
CA ASP A 51 -12.51 12.53 -12.79
C ASP A 51 -13.84 13.14 -13.29
N GLY A 52 -14.95 12.47 -13.00
CA GLY A 52 -16.28 12.84 -13.50
C GLY A 52 -17.44 11.98 -13.02
N LEU A 53 -17.23 10.94 -12.20
CA LEU A 53 -18.34 10.20 -11.58
C LEU A 53 -19.23 11.16 -10.76
N PRO A 54 -20.58 11.14 -10.93
CA PRO A 54 -21.48 11.97 -10.14
C PRO A 54 -21.30 11.75 -8.64
N ARG A 55 -20.86 12.79 -7.92
CA ARG A 55 -20.64 12.73 -6.47
C ARG A 55 -21.96 12.85 -5.73
N GLY A 56 -22.58 11.70 -5.47
CA GLY A 56 -23.85 11.57 -4.75
C GLY A 56 -25.01 11.11 -5.63
N GLY A 57 -26.01 10.52 -4.99
CA GLY A 57 -27.19 9.94 -5.62
C GLY A 57 -27.93 9.02 -4.63
N GLU A 58 -29.12 8.55 -5.00
CA GLU A 58 -29.89 7.61 -4.16
C GLU A 58 -29.61 6.17 -4.57
N LEU A 59 -28.80 5.45 -3.78
CA LEU A 59 -28.57 4.02 -3.98
C LEU A 59 -29.74 3.21 -3.41
N ARG A 60 -30.64 2.76 -4.28
CA ARG A 60 -31.68 1.78 -3.92
C ARG A 60 -31.14 0.37 -4.09
N TRP A 61 -30.83 -0.29 -2.97
CA TRP A 61 -30.39 -1.68 -2.92
C TRP A 61 -31.35 -2.52 -2.07
N SER A 62 -31.63 -3.74 -2.50
CA SER A 62 -32.42 -4.72 -1.77
C SER A 62 -31.57 -5.95 -1.52
N ILE A 63 -31.36 -6.29 -0.24
CA ILE A 63 -30.71 -7.55 0.12
C ILE A 63 -31.75 -8.66 -0.02
N VAL A 64 -31.44 -9.70 -0.80
CA VAL A 64 -32.40 -10.77 -1.11
C VAL A 64 -32.48 -11.76 0.05
N GLY A 65 -33.70 -12.11 0.47
CA GLY A 65 -33.94 -13.07 1.55
C GLY A 65 -33.85 -12.49 2.96
N VAL A 66 -33.98 -11.17 3.11
CA VAL A 66 -34.12 -10.48 4.40
C VAL A 66 -35.59 -10.07 4.61
N GLN A 67 -36.07 -10.13 5.86
CA GLN A 67 -37.32 -9.47 6.25
C GLN A 67 -37.11 -8.45 7.39
N ASP A 68 -36.15 -8.71 8.28
CA ASP A 68 -35.66 -7.78 9.30
C ASP A 68 -34.17 -8.10 9.57
N LEU A 69 -33.45 -7.22 10.27
CA LEU A 69 -32.04 -7.42 10.67
C LEU A 69 -31.98 -7.77 12.17
N ALA A 70 -31.39 -8.92 12.52
CA ALA A 70 -31.40 -9.38 13.92
C ALA A 70 -30.66 -8.45 14.91
N SER A 71 -29.65 -7.71 14.45
CA SER A 71 -28.96 -6.68 15.24
C SER A 71 -28.13 -5.75 14.36
N LEU A 72 -27.98 -4.49 14.80
CA LEU A 72 -27.02 -3.51 14.26
C LEU A 72 -25.88 -3.19 15.25
N ASP A 73 -25.81 -3.91 16.37
CA ASP A 73 -24.68 -3.82 17.31
C ASP A 73 -23.49 -4.67 16.79
N PRO A 74 -22.33 -4.05 16.47
CA PRO A 74 -21.15 -4.79 16.00
C PRO A 74 -20.59 -5.81 17.00
N ALA A 75 -20.94 -5.73 18.30
CA ALA A 75 -20.57 -6.77 19.26
C ALA A 75 -21.44 -8.04 19.16
N HIS A 76 -22.66 -7.96 18.61
CA HIS A 76 -23.64 -9.06 18.61
C HIS A 76 -24.12 -9.52 17.22
N ALA A 77 -23.80 -8.79 16.15
CA ALA A 77 -24.21 -9.14 14.78
C ALA A 77 -23.41 -10.33 14.19
N GLY A 78 -23.88 -11.55 14.43
CA GLY A 78 -23.30 -12.78 13.84
C GLY A 78 -23.81 -13.13 12.44
N GLU A 79 -24.81 -12.41 11.92
CA GLU A 79 -25.46 -12.74 10.65
C GLU A 79 -24.84 -12.00 9.46
N GLN A 80 -24.58 -12.72 8.36
CA GLN A 80 -23.98 -12.18 7.14
C GLN A 80 -24.73 -10.94 6.58
N GLN A 81 -26.05 -10.90 6.72
CA GLN A 81 -26.90 -9.81 6.23
C GLN A 81 -26.68 -8.53 7.08
N SER A 82 -26.68 -8.67 8.41
CA SER A 82 -26.37 -7.61 9.36
C SER A 82 -24.93 -7.09 9.21
N ILE A 83 -23.95 -7.98 9.06
CA ILE A 83 -22.55 -7.63 8.77
C ILE A 83 -22.44 -6.81 7.46
N THR A 84 -23.19 -7.20 6.42
CA THR A 84 -23.20 -6.50 5.13
C THR A 84 -23.72 -5.06 5.26
N VAL A 85 -24.75 -4.83 6.10
CA VAL A 85 -25.27 -3.48 6.38
C VAL A 85 -24.31 -2.68 7.28
N MET A 86 -23.73 -3.32 8.30
CA MET A 86 -22.75 -2.69 9.19
C MET A 86 -21.52 -2.19 8.44
N ASN A 87 -21.03 -2.93 7.44
CA ASN A 87 -19.88 -2.51 6.62
C ASN A 87 -20.16 -1.25 5.76
N LEU A 88 -21.40 -0.74 5.72
CA LEU A 88 -21.76 0.55 5.12
C LEU A 88 -21.80 1.70 6.14
N VAL A 89 -21.83 1.39 7.44
CA VAL A 89 -22.04 2.35 8.55
C VAL A 89 -20.81 2.48 9.45
N PHE A 90 -20.07 1.39 9.64
CA PHE A 90 -18.87 1.32 10.48
C PHE A 90 -17.63 1.05 9.63
N GLY A 91 -16.60 1.89 9.79
CA GLY A 91 -15.28 1.68 9.21
C GLY A 91 -14.36 0.85 10.12
N GLY A 92 -13.42 0.12 9.53
CA GLY A 92 -12.42 -0.69 10.24
C GLY A 92 -11.10 0.06 10.43
N LEU A 93 -10.11 -0.61 11.03
CA LEU A 93 -8.71 -0.17 10.93
C LEU A 93 -8.16 -0.48 9.54
N VAL A 94 -8.49 -1.66 9.02
CA VAL A 94 -8.18 -2.14 7.68
C VAL A 94 -9.44 -2.77 7.08
N ARG A 95 -9.45 -2.88 5.75
CA ARG A 95 -10.50 -3.54 4.97
C ARG A 95 -9.88 -4.56 4.01
N LEU A 96 -10.71 -5.38 3.39
CA LEU A 96 -10.33 -6.15 2.20
C LEU A 96 -10.77 -5.42 0.93
N ASP A 97 -10.07 -5.66 -0.16
CA ASP A 97 -10.48 -5.33 -1.53
C ASP A 97 -11.04 -6.55 -2.28
N GLU A 98 -11.26 -6.41 -3.59
CA GLU A 98 -11.85 -7.43 -4.46
C GLU A 98 -10.92 -8.65 -4.64
N ASP A 99 -9.61 -8.48 -4.49
CA ASP A 99 -8.59 -9.54 -4.53
C ASP A 99 -8.32 -10.15 -3.13
N LEU A 100 -9.11 -9.76 -2.12
CA LEU A 100 -8.97 -10.13 -0.70
C LEU A 100 -7.65 -9.67 -0.05
N MET A 101 -7.00 -8.64 -0.60
CA MET A 101 -5.80 -8.05 -0.05
C MET A 101 -6.14 -7.03 1.05
N VAL A 102 -5.27 -6.92 2.06
CA VAL A 102 -5.51 -6.04 3.22
C VAL A 102 -5.14 -4.59 2.88
N GLN A 103 -6.14 -3.72 2.86
CA GLN A 103 -6.02 -2.30 2.51
C GLN A 103 -6.26 -1.36 3.71
N PRO A 104 -5.60 -0.19 3.76
CA PRO A 104 -5.74 0.78 4.86
C PRO A 104 -7.11 1.50 4.84
N ASP A 105 -7.93 1.27 5.87
CA ASP A 105 -9.25 1.91 6.03
C ASP A 105 -9.16 3.10 7.00
N GLY A 106 -9.47 2.93 8.28
CA GLY A 106 -9.24 3.95 9.32
C GLY A 106 -7.78 4.12 9.76
N ALA A 107 -6.94 3.08 9.61
CA ALA A 107 -5.49 3.20 9.77
C ALA A 107 -4.85 3.67 8.45
N GLU A 108 -3.81 4.49 8.54
CA GLU A 108 -2.99 4.88 7.38
C GLU A 108 -1.86 3.89 7.10
N SER A 109 -1.37 3.20 8.14
CA SER A 109 -0.41 2.11 8.04
C SER A 109 -0.42 1.28 9.33
N TRP A 110 0.21 0.10 9.30
CA TRP A 110 0.44 -0.72 10.49
C TRP A 110 1.82 -1.38 10.45
N GLN A 111 2.31 -1.75 11.63
CA GLN A 111 3.58 -2.46 11.82
C GLN A 111 3.30 -3.73 12.62
N VAL A 112 3.95 -4.82 12.24
CA VAL A 112 3.85 -6.13 12.91
C VAL A 112 5.21 -6.45 13.53
N SER A 113 5.23 -6.88 14.78
CA SER A 113 6.46 -7.31 15.45
C SER A 113 7.04 -8.60 14.85
N GLU A 114 8.33 -8.82 15.04
CA GLU A 114 9.07 -9.97 14.50
C GLU A 114 8.59 -11.33 15.04
N ASP A 115 7.91 -11.33 16.20
CA ASP A 115 7.24 -12.50 16.78
C ASP A 115 5.78 -12.70 16.33
N GLY A 116 5.24 -11.78 15.52
CA GLY A 116 3.88 -11.80 14.99
C GLY A 116 2.76 -11.49 16.00
N ARG A 117 3.10 -11.02 17.22
CA ARG A 117 2.12 -10.86 18.33
C ARG A 117 1.67 -9.42 18.59
N THR A 118 2.47 -8.43 18.21
CA THR A 118 2.18 -7.00 18.43
C THR A 118 1.89 -6.33 17.10
N TYR A 119 0.73 -5.67 17.03
CA TYR A 119 0.29 -4.91 15.86
C TYR A 119 0.12 -3.44 16.26
N THR A 120 0.91 -2.55 15.67
CA THR A 120 0.87 -1.10 15.92
C THR A 120 0.23 -0.41 14.73
N PHE A 121 -0.98 0.11 14.91
CA PHE A 121 -1.73 0.83 13.86
C PHE A 121 -1.56 2.33 14.00
N HIS A 122 -1.23 3.01 12.90
CA HIS A 122 -1.20 4.47 12.81
C HIS A 122 -2.55 4.96 12.29
N ILE A 123 -3.25 5.78 13.07
CA ILE A 123 -4.66 6.16 12.82
C ILE A 123 -4.75 7.46 12.03
N ARG A 124 -5.61 7.50 11.00
CA ARG A 124 -5.83 8.72 10.20
C ARG A 124 -6.38 9.85 11.07
N ARG A 125 -5.63 10.96 11.15
CA ARG A 125 -5.94 12.13 12.02
C ARG A 125 -7.26 12.84 11.71
N ASN A 126 -7.84 12.60 10.53
CA ASN A 126 -9.05 13.27 10.05
C ASN A 126 -10.34 12.44 10.26
N LEU A 127 -10.27 11.28 10.93
CA LEU A 127 -11.46 10.49 11.26
C LEU A 127 -12.39 11.26 12.21
N ARG A 128 -13.68 11.13 11.95
CA ARG A 128 -14.78 11.63 12.77
C ARG A 128 -15.87 10.57 12.82
N PHE A 129 -16.50 10.42 13.97
CA PHE A 129 -17.74 9.65 14.08
C PHE A 129 -18.92 10.45 13.49
N GLY A 130 -20.07 9.78 13.32
CA GLY A 130 -21.30 10.40 12.81
C GLY A 130 -22.02 11.31 13.81
N ASP A 131 -21.60 11.36 15.07
CA ASP A 131 -22.11 12.29 16.08
C ASP A 131 -21.33 13.61 16.11
N ASP A 132 -22.03 14.72 16.36
CA ASP A 132 -21.46 16.08 16.27
C ASP A 132 -20.44 16.42 17.38
N THR A 133 -20.17 15.50 18.31
CA THR A 133 -19.40 15.78 19.54
C THR A 133 -17.90 16.02 19.32
N GLY A 134 -17.44 16.04 18.07
CA GLY A 134 -16.07 16.28 17.62
C GLY A 134 -15.56 17.71 17.82
N THR A 135 -15.53 18.14 19.09
CA THR A 135 -14.95 19.40 19.59
C THR A 135 -13.56 19.63 18.97
N PRO A 136 -13.28 20.81 18.36
CA PRO A 136 -11.98 21.08 17.74
C PRO A 136 -10.82 21.09 18.77
N GLY A 137 -10.15 19.95 18.92
CA GLY A 137 -9.05 19.76 19.85
C GLY A 137 -8.86 18.31 20.28
N ASP A 138 -9.94 17.51 20.32
CA ASP A 138 -9.83 16.08 20.61
C ASP A 138 -9.21 15.33 19.42
N GLY A 139 -8.26 14.43 19.73
CA GLY A 139 -7.60 13.58 18.74
C GLY A 139 -8.50 12.48 18.15
N PRO A 140 -8.00 11.69 17.18
CA PRO A 140 -8.77 10.61 16.57
C PRO A 140 -9.21 9.59 17.63
N ARG A 141 -10.52 9.52 17.86
CA ARG A 141 -11.15 8.55 18.76
C ARG A 141 -11.45 7.26 17.99
N PHE A 142 -11.30 6.11 18.63
CA PHE A 142 -11.65 4.80 18.07
C PHE A 142 -12.33 3.91 19.13
N SER A 143 -13.22 3.01 18.71
CA SER A 143 -13.96 2.10 19.60
C SER A 143 -13.54 0.65 19.36
N VAL A 144 -12.81 0.06 20.30
CA VAL A 144 -12.44 -1.37 20.28
C VAL A 144 -13.59 -2.17 20.91
N PHE A 145 -14.21 -3.06 20.13
CA PHE A 145 -15.26 -3.96 20.63
C PHE A 145 -14.65 -5.29 21.11
N HIS A 146 -14.88 -5.65 22.37
CA HIS A 146 -14.36 -6.88 22.97
C HIS A 146 -15.48 -7.92 23.10
N GLN A 147 -15.50 -8.92 22.19
CA GLN A 147 -16.54 -9.98 22.19
C GLN A 147 -16.46 -10.94 23.38
N SER A 148 -15.36 -10.98 24.13
CA SER A 148 -15.33 -11.66 25.43
C SER A 148 -16.07 -10.78 26.45
N GLY A 149 -17.30 -11.19 26.74
CA GLY A 149 -18.35 -10.30 27.24
C GLY A 149 -18.14 -9.75 28.65
N THR A 150 -17.98 -8.42 28.73
CA THR A 150 -18.54 -7.53 29.77
C THR A 150 -18.58 -6.13 29.19
N LEU A 151 -19.67 -5.38 29.41
CA LEU A 151 -19.88 -4.05 28.82
C LEU A 151 -18.96 -2.99 29.47
N ALA A 152 -17.74 -2.87 28.94
CA ALA A 152 -16.87 -1.72 29.17
C ALA A 152 -16.76 -0.90 27.88
N SER A 153 -17.56 0.17 27.78
CA SER A 153 -17.34 1.26 26.82
C SER A 153 -16.17 2.12 27.34
N ASP A 154 -14.99 1.50 27.45
CA ASP A 154 -13.83 2.18 28.00
C ASP A 154 -13.30 3.18 26.95
N ARG A 155 -13.28 4.46 27.33
CA ARG A 155 -12.94 5.55 26.43
C ARG A 155 -11.43 5.67 26.37
N GLY A 156 -10.80 4.80 25.59
CA GLY A 156 -9.36 4.74 25.36
C GLY A 156 -8.79 6.03 24.74
N VAL A 157 -8.58 7.05 25.56
CA VAL A 157 -7.85 8.27 25.21
C VAL A 157 -6.36 7.93 25.24
N PHE A 158 -5.85 7.38 24.14
CA PHE A 158 -4.43 7.20 23.91
C PHE A 158 -3.77 8.55 23.59
N GLY A 159 -3.52 9.31 24.65
CA GLY A 159 -2.67 10.51 24.62
C GLY A 159 -1.18 10.16 24.45
N SER A 160 -0.42 11.17 24.04
CA SER A 160 1.05 11.16 23.90
C SER A 160 1.78 11.22 25.24
#